data_AF-A0A164F0H0-F1
#
_entry.id   AF-A0A164F0H0-F1
#
_cell.length_a   1.000
_cell.length_b   1.000
_cell.length_c   1.000
_cell.angle_alpha   90.00
_cell.angle_beta   90.00
_cell.angle_gamma   90.00
#
_symmetry.space_group_name_H-M   'P 1'
#
loop_
_entity.id
_entity.type
_entity.pdbx_description
1 polymer ?
#
loop_
_entity_poly.entity_id
_entity_poly.type
_entity_poly.pdbx_seq_one_letter_code
_entity_poly.pdbx_strand_id
1 'polypeptide(L)'
;IIDITVPFDEPSNLQLAHERKVTKYTHLGNTMPFVVGSLGAWLPSNDLIARAVGIGAVGWNKVRRDTRLLAIQGSLRIAREHIRGERCHTSTREDPAAPG
;
A
#
# COMPACT_ATOMS: atom_id res chain seq x y z
N ILE A 1 -29.14 -4.98 8.39
CA ILE A 1 -28.65 -3.67 7.94
C ILE A 1 -27.14 -3.70 8.17
N ILE A 2 -26.33 -3.64 7.11
CA ILE A 2 -24.87 -3.67 7.22
C ILE A 2 -24.39 -2.24 7.03
N ASP A 3 -23.86 -1.65 8.09
CA ASP A 3 -23.21 -0.35 8.04
C ASP A 3 -21.73 -0.58 7.71
N ILE A 4 -21.33 -0.19 6.50
CA ILE A 4 -19.94 -0.33 6.03
C ILE A 4 -19.32 1.06 6.11
N THR A 5 -18.60 1.32 7.20
CA THR A 5 -17.72 2.48 7.26
C THR A 5 -16.39 2.11 6.62
N VAL A 6 -16.04 2.77 5.51
CA VAL A 6 -14.73 2.65 4.88
C VAL A 6 -13.89 3.84 5.33
N PRO A 7 -13.03 3.71 6.37
CA PRO A 7 -12.10 4.78 6.72
C PRO A 7 -11.06 4.90 5.60
N PHE A 8 -11.02 6.07 4.95
CA PHE A 8 -10.15 6.34 3.82
C PHE A 8 -8.70 6.52 4.29
N ASP A 9 -7.77 5.83 3.61
CA ASP A 9 -6.35 6.15 3.41
C ASP A 9 -5.83 7.41 4.14
N GLU A 10 -5.77 7.35 5.47
CA GLU A 10 -5.37 8.50 6.26
C GLU A 10 -3.90 8.83 5.97
N PRO A 11 -3.51 10.11 5.81
CA PRO A 11 -2.12 10.47 5.54
C PRO A 11 -1.12 9.86 6.55
N SER A 12 -1.53 9.77 7.82
CA SER A 12 -0.76 9.13 8.90
C SER A 12 -0.49 7.65 8.62
N ASN A 13 -1.47 6.91 8.10
CA ASN A 13 -1.33 5.49 7.77
C ASN A 13 -0.40 5.25 6.59
N LEU A 14 -0.42 6.14 5.59
CA LEU A 14 0.52 6.09 4.46
C LEU A 14 1.95 6.37 4.93
N GLN A 15 2.13 7.34 5.82
CA GLN A 15 3.42 7.68 6.42
C GLN A 15 3.97 6.51 7.26
N LEU A 16 3.12 5.90 8.11
CA LEU A 16 3.48 4.71 8.88
C LEU A 16 3.88 3.55 7.97
N ALA A 17 3.15 3.31 6.88
CA ALA A 17 3.48 2.28 5.91
C ALA A 17 4.85 2.53 5.25
N HIS A 18 5.15 3.80 4.92
CA HIS A 18 6.46 4.20 4.42
C HIS A 18 7.57 3.89 5.44
N GLU A 19 7.43 4.34 6.68
CA GLU A 19 8.42 4.12 7.75
C GLU A 19 8.65 2.64 8.06
N ARG A 20 7.58 1.83 8.07
CA ARG A 20 7.68 0.37 8.22
C ARG A 20 8.51 -0.26 7.10
N LYS A 21 8.35 0.21 5.85
CA LYS A 21 9.13 -0.28 4.71
C LYS A 21 10.58 0.17 4.75
N VAL A 22 10.85 1.43 5.14
CA VAL A 22 12.21 1.91 5.38
C VAL A 22 12.88 1.00 6.41
N THR A 23 12.27 0.84 7.59
CA THR A 23 12.81 0.03 8.70
C THR A 23 13.06 -1.42 8.29
N LYS A 24 12.12 -2.04 7.57
CA LYS A 24 12.24 -3.43 7.12
C LYS A 24 13.45 -3.63 6.18
N TYR A 25 13.73 -2.66 5.32
CA TYR A 25 14.75 -2.76 4.28
C TYR A 25 16.00 -1.92 4.55
N THR A 26 16.16 -1.38 5.77
CA THR A 26 17.34 -0.59 6.17
C THR A 26 18.66 -1.30 5.88
N HIS A 27 18.69 -2.63 6.01
CA HIS A 27 19.87 -3.45 5.74
C HIS A 27 20.31 -3.44 4.26
N LEU A 28 19.44 -3.02 3.33
CA LEU A 28 19.75 -2.87 1.90
C LEU A 28 20.33 -1.49 1.57
N GLY A 29 20.51 -0.63 2.58
CA GLY A 29 20.95 0.76 2.40
C GLY A 29 19.77 1.70 2.16
N ASN A 30 19.98 2.71 1.31
CA ASN A 30 18.99 3.75 1.10
C ASN A 30 17.78 3.21 0.33
N THR A 31 16.63 3.13 0.99
CA THR A 31 15.38 2.63 0.41
C THR A 31 14.41 3.79 0.19
N MET A 32 13.75 3.84 -0.97
CA MET A 32 12.66 4.79 -1.26
C MET A 32 11.34 4.03 -1.43
N PRO A 33 10.58 3.79 -0.35
CA PRO A 33 9.30 3.11 -0.45
C PRO A 33 8.31 3.89 -1.30
N PHE A 34 7.70 3.20 -2.26
CA PHE A 34 6.60 3.71 -3.07
C PHE A 34 5.28 3.32 -2.43
N VAL A 35 4.52 4.30 -1.94
CA VAL A 35 3.31 4.05 -1.13
C VAL A 35 2.08 4.67 -1.78
N VAL A 36 1.09 3.82 -2.07
CA VAL A 36 -0.23 4.23 -2.56
C VAL A 36 -1.29 3.54 -1.70
N GLY A 37 -2.26 4.33 -1.26
CA GLY A 37 -3.38 3.86 -0.47
C GLY A 37 -4.37 3.03 -1.29
N SER A 38 -5.17 2.24 -0.59
CA SER A 38 -6.15 1.31 -1.15
C SER A 38 -7.24 2.00 -1.98
N LEU A 39 -7.53 3.27 -1.67
CA LEU A 39 -8.50 4.12 -2.35
C LEU A 39 -7.79 5.14 -3.25
N GLY A 40 -6.50 4.91 -3.52
CA GLY A 40 -5.68 5.71 -4.39
C GLY A 40 -5.13 6.96 -3.72
N ALA A 41 -5.04 7.04 -2.39
CA ALA A 41 -4.26 8.11 -1.78
C ALA A 41 -2.79 8.00 -2.20
N TRP A 42 -2.15 9.16 -2.38
CA TRP A 42 -0.79 9.24 -2.88
C TRP A 42 0.11 9.87 -1.82
N LEU A 43 1.17 9.17 -1.43
CA LEU A 43 2.15 9.74 -0.50
C LEU A 43 3.04 10.76 -1.23
N PRO A 44 3.13 12.03 -0.78
CA PRO A 44 3.93 13.05 -1.45
C PRO A 44 5.42 12.69 -1.61
N SER A 45 6.00 11.91 -0.69
CA SER A 45 7.40 11.49 -0.77
C SER A 45 7.70 10.60 -1.99
N ASN A 46 6.68 9.99 -2.61
CA ASN A 46 6.85 9.25 -3.86
C ASN A 46 7.47 10.12 -4.97
N ASP A 47 7.26 11.45 -4.94
CA ASP A 47 7.81 12.35 -5.96
C ASP A 47 9.34 12.47 -5.90
N LEU A 48 9.97 12.07 -4.78
CA LEU A 48 11.43 11.89 -4.69
C LEU A 48 11.92 10.77 -5.61
N ILE A 49 11.12 9.73 -5.81
CA ILE A 49 11.46 8.60 -6.69
C ILE A 49 11.56 9.09 -8.13
N ALA A 50 10.58 9.88 -8.60
CA ALA A 50 10.60 10.46 -9.94
C ALA A 50 11.90 11.20 -10.24
N ARG A 51 12.36 12.00 -9.27
CA ARG A 51 13.64 12.71 -9.35
C ARG A 51 14.83 11.75 -9.37
N ALA A 52 14.83 10.74 -8.51
CA ALA A 52 15.91 9.76 -8.42
C ALA A 52 16.06 8.93 -9.71
N VAL A 53 14.96 8.61 -10.40
CA VAL A 53 14.97 7.82 -11.64
C VAL A 53 14.91 8.67 -12.92
N GLY A 54 14.94 9.99 -12.81
CA GLY A 54 14.94 10.90 -13.97
C GLY A 54 13.65 10.94 -14.78
N ILE A 55 12.50 10.62 -14.19
CA ILE A 55 11.20 10.68 -14.88
C ILE A 55 10.66 12.12 -14.86
N GLY A 56 10.38 12.66 -16.05
CA GLY A 56 9.75 13.97 -16.21
C GLY A 56 8.30 14.01 -15.72
N ALA A 57 7.79 15.22 -15.43
CA ALA A 57 6.49 15.43 -14.80
C ALA A 57 5.32 14.78 -15.56
N VAL A 58 5.30 14.83 -16.90
CA VAL A 58 4.25 14.21 -17.72
C VAL A 58 4.21 12.69 -17.54
N GLY A 59 5.37 12.05 -17.61
CA GLY A 59 5.50 10.61 -17.38
C GLY A 59 5.12 10.24 -15.95
N TRP A 60 5.54 11.04 -14.97
CA TRP A 60 5.22 10.78 -13.56
C TRP A 60 3.73 10.93 -13.25
N ASN A 61 3.06 11.92 -13.84
CA ASN A 61 1.61 12.09 -13.71
C ASN A 61 0.84 10.89 -14.28
N LYS A 62 1.32 10.31 -15.38
CA LYS A 62 0.76 9.06 -15.91
C LYS A 62 0.96 7.90 -14.94
N VAL A 63 2.16 7.70 -14.41
CA VAL A 63 2.46 6.66 -13.40
C VAL A 63 1.56 6.83 -12.17
N ARG A 64 1.44 8.05 -11.65
CA ARG A 64 0.57 8.37 -10.52
C ARG A 64 -0.89 7.99 -10.82
N ARG A 65 -1.41 8.36 -12.00
CA ARG A 65 -2.79 8.04 -12.40
C ARG A 65 -3.03 6.53 -12.50
N ASP A 66 -2.17 5.84 -13.24
CA ASP A 66 -2.32 4.40 -13.52
C ASP A 66 -2.21 3.58 -12.23
N THR A 67 -1.24 3.92 -11.36
CA THR A 67 -1.04 3.23 -10.09
C THR A 67 -2.22 3.42 -9.14
N ARG A 68 -2.75 4.64 -9.01
CA ARG A 68 -3.92 4.91 -8.16
C ARG A 68 -5.13 4.10 -8.62
N LEU A 69 -5.35 4.01 -9.93
CA LEU A 69 -6.43 3.20 -10.49
C LEU A 69 -6.25 1.71 -10.17
N LEU A 70 -5.03 1.18 -10.34
CA LEU A 70 -4.72 -0.22 -10.02
C LEU A 70 -4.89 -0.52 -8.53
N ALA A 71 -4.50 0.40 -7.64
CA ALA A 71 -4.69 0.25 -6.21
C ALA A 71 -6.18 0.14 -5.83
N ILE A 72 -7.02 1.00 -6.40
CA ILE A 72 -8.48 0.97 -6.21
C ILE A 72 -9.07 -0.33 -6.74
N GLN A 73 -8.75 -0.69 -7.98
CA GLN A 73 -9.26 -1.92 -8.62
C GLN A 73 -8.82 -3.17 -7.85
N GLY A 74 -7.56 -3.21 -7.43
CA GLY A 74 -7.02 -4.29 -6.61
C GLY A 74 -7.79 -4.42 -5.29
N SER A 75 -7.98 -3.32 -4.58
CA SER A 75 -8.70 -3.29 -3.30
C SER A 75 -10.16 -3.71 -3.45
N LEU A 76 -10.86 -3.22 -4.47
CA LEU A 76 -12.24 -3.62 -4.78
C LEU A 76 -12.37 -5.11 -5.12
N ARG A 77 -11.40 -5.66 -5.88
CA ARG A 77 -11.36 -7.09 -6.17
C ARG A 77 -11.24 -7.90 -4.90
N ILE A 78 -10.33 -7.53 -3.98
CA ILE A 78 -10.16 -8.20 -2.69
C ILE A 78 -11.46 -8.19 -1.89
N ALA A 79 -12.12 -7.02 -1.78
CA ALA A 79 -13.38 -6.89 -1.07
C ALA A 79 -14.48 -7.79 -1.69
N ARG A 80 -14.56 -7.82 -3.02
CA ARG A 80 -15.52 -8.65 -3.75
C ARG A 80 -15.31 -10.14 -3.51
N GLU A 81 -14.08 -10.63 -3.60
CA GLU A 81 -13.76 -12.03 -3.34
C GLU A 81 -14.10 -12.43 -1.90
N HIS A 82 -13.86 -11.53 -0.94
CA HIS A 82 -14.22 -11.75 0.46
C HIS A 82 -15.75 -11.84 0.65
N ILE A 83 -16.51 -10.90 0.09
CA ILE A 83 -17.99 -10.91 0.14
C ILE A 83 -18.57 -12.19 -0.46
N ARG A 84 -17.92 -12.73 -1.50
CA ARG A 84 -18.35 -13.95 -2.19
C ARG A 84 -17.93 -15.24 -1.49
N GLY A 85 -17.15 -15.16 -0.41
CA GLY A 85 -16.57 -16.33 0.25
C GLY A 85 -15.48 -17.03 -0.58
N GLU A 86 -15.01 -16.42 -1.67
CA GLU A 86 -13.97 -16.95 -2.55
C GLU A 86 -12.58 -16.85 -1.89
N ARG A 87 -12.44 -15.98 -0.89
CA ARG A 87 -11.20 -15.77 -0.13
C ARG A 87 -11.38 -16.15 1.33
N CYS A 88 -11.07 -17.40 1.68
CA CYS A 88 -10.95 -17.86 3.05
C CYS A 88 -9.53 -17.53 3.54
N HIS A 89 -9.36 -16.51 4.39
CA HIS A 89 -8.08 -16.28 5.03
C HIS A 89 -7.82 -17.39 6.05
N THR A 90 -6.96 -18.36 5.71
CA THR A 90 -6.22 -19.07 6.75
C THR A 90 -5.29 -18.03 7.38
N SER A 91 -5.74 -17.42 8.47
CA SER A 91 -4.86 -16.71 9.37
C SER A 91 -3.83 -17.71 9.87
N THR A 92 -2.66 -17.80 9.24
CA THR A 92 -1.48 -18.37 9.88
C THR A 92 -1.11 -17.39 10.99
N ARG A 93 -1.79 -17.55 12.12
CA ARG A 93 -1.33 -17.02 13.40
C ARG A 93 -0.01 -17.77 13.62
N GLU A 94 1.12 -17.08 13.41
CA GLU A 94 2.40 -17.59 13.85
C GLU A 94 2.28 -17.81 15.36
N ASP A 95 2.21 -19.07 15.77
CA ASP A 95 2.24 -19.43 17.18
C ASP A 95 3.59 -18.95 17.75
N PRO A 96 3.61 -18.32 18.94
CA PRO A 96 4.86 -17.93 19.56
C PRO A 96 5.70 -19.20 19.80
N ALA A 97 6.93 -19.18 19.29
CA ALA A 97 7.88 -20.28 19.47
C ALA A 97 7.99 -20.62 20.97
N ALA A 98 7.83 -21.90 21.29
CA ALA A 98 7.95 -22.40 22.65
C ALA A 98 9.35 -22.06 23.22
N PRO A 99 9.46 -21.61 24.49
CA PRO A 99 10.75 -21.41 25.11
C PRO A 99 11.41 -22.77 25.34
N GLY A 100 12.68 -22.88 24.94
CA GLY A 100 13.56 -24.00 25.23
C GLY A 100 14.13 -23.97 26.64
#